data_AF-A0A1E4MEC4-F1
#
_entry.id   AF-A0A1E4MEC4-F1
#
_cell.length_a   1.000
_cell.length_b   1.000
_cell.length_c   1.000
_cell.angle_alpha   90.00
_cell.angle_beta   90.00
_cell.angle_gamma   90.00
#
_symmetry.space_group_name_H-M   'P 1'
#
loop_
_entity.id
_entity.type
_entity.pdbx_description
1 polymer ?
#
loop_
_entity_poly.entity_id
_entity_poly.type
_entity_poly.pdbx_seq_one_letter_code
_entity_poly.pdbx_strand_id
1 'polypeptide(L)'
;MGKYDALGAFLRRWKVRNDAEDVELGFAQIESIIGGLLPRGAAEPEWWCAKGDADCSAPQRRAWLDAGFEALAEPKTERVYFRKRTATVVPASRDRML
;
A
#
# COMPACT_ATOMS: atom_id res chain seq x y z
N MET A 1 -10.57 1.44 -14.31
CA MET A 1 -10.06 2.32 -13.25
C MET A 1 -11.04 2.28 -12.07
N GLY A 2 -10.58 1.90 -10.89
CA GLY A 2 -11.36 1.92 -9.65
C GLY A 2 -11.03 3.16 -8.83
N LYS A 3 -11.90 3.54 -7.89
CA LYS A 3 -11.71 4.75 -7.04
C LYS A 3 -10.36 4.80 -6.30
N TYR A 4 -9.76 3.64 -6.02
CA TYR A 4 -8.47 3.53 -5.34
C TYR A 4 -7.25 3.87 -6.22
N ASP A 5 -7.42 3.98 -7.54
CA ASP A 5 -6.32 4.36 -8.45
C ASP A 5 -5.73 5.73 -8.11
N ALA A 6 -6.55 6.64 -7.59
CA ALA A 6 -6.12 7.96 -7.12
C ALA A 6 -5.16 7.85 -5.92
N LEU A 7 -5.42 6.92 -4.99
CA LEU A 7 -4.52 6.63 -3.87
C LEU A 7 -3.20 6.02 -4.38
N GLY A 8 -3.25 5.08 -5.32
CA GLY A 8 -2.04 4.54 -5.94
C GLY A 8 -1.20 5.62 -6.65
N ALA A 9 -1.84 6.54 -7.38
CA ALA A 9 -1.16 7.66 -8.03
C ALA A 9 -0.58 8.67 -7.03
N PHE A 10 -1.28 8.93 -5.92
CA PHE A 10 -0.75 9.72 -4.80
C PHE A 10 0.53 9.09 -4.24
N LEU A 11 0.49 7.80 -3.89
CA LEU A 11 1.63 7.08 -3.30
C LEU A 11 2.85 7.04 -4.25
N ARG A 12 2.65 6.82 -5.56
CA ARG A 12 3.73 6.89 -6.55
C ARG A 12 4.40 8.26 -6.58
N ARG A 13 3.61 9.34 -6.57
CA ARG A 13 4.15 10.71 -6.54
C ARG A 13 4.86 11.00 -5.21
N TRP A 14 4.29 10.53 -4.10
CA TRP A 14 4.88 10.69 -2.78
C TRP A 14 6.25 9.99 -2.70
N LYS A 15 6.36 8.75 -3.20
CA LYS A 15 7.61 7.96 -3.24
C LYS A 15 8.76 8.68 -3.93
N VAL A 16 8.49 9.41 -5.01
CA VAL A 16 9.50 10.15 -5.78
C VAL A 16 9.93 11.44 -5.07
N ARG A 17 9.07 12.04 -4.25
CA ARG A 17 9.32 13.35 -3.62
C ARG A 17 9.78 13.28 -2.18
N ASN A 18 9.75 12.10 -1.56
CA ASN A 18 10.02 11.94 -0.13
C ASN A 18 10.98 10.77 0.11
N ASP A 19 11.97 11.01 0.97
CA ASP A 19 12.97 10.01 1.35
C ASP A 19 12.47 9.07 2.45
N ALA A 20 11.44 9.45 3.22
CA ALA A 20 10.87 8.64 4.30
C ALA A 20 10.40 7.25 3.81
N GLU A 21 10.54 6.23 4.66
CA GLU A 21 10.19 4.84 4.31
C GLU A 21 8.68 4.58 4.36
N ASP A 22 7.95 5.35 5.16
CA ASP A 22 6.52 5.21 5.36
C ASP A 22 5.77 6.55 5.21
N VAL A 23 4.52 6.44 4.77
CA VAL A 23 3.57 7.56 4.76
C VAL A 23 2.36 7.18 5.59
N GLU A 24 2.08 8.00 6.59
CA GLU A 24 0.87 7.91 7.41
C GLU A 24 -0.26 8.71 6.75
N LEU A 25 -1.42 8.08 6.58
CA LEU A 25 -2.65 8.74 6.16
C LEU A 25 -3.79 8.36 7.10
N GLY A 26 -4.59 9.34 7.50
CA GLY A 26 -5.86 9.11 8.17
C GLY A 26 -6.99 8.73 7.20
N PHE A 27 -8.04 8.10 7.70
CA PHE A 27 -9.19 7.69 6.88
C PHE A 27 -9.78 8.85 6.08
N ALA A 28 -10.03 10.00 6.72
CA ALA A 28 -10.56 11.19 6.04
C ALA A 28 -9.64 11.71 4.92
N GLN A 29 -8.31 11.62 5.09
CA GLN A 29 -7.36 11.99 4.03
C GLN A 29 -7.44 11.03 2.86
N ILE A 30 -7.56 9.72 3.14
CA ILE A 30 -7.72 8.69 2.12
C ILE A 30 -9.03 8.91 1.36
N GLU A 31 -10.14 9.18 2.06
CA GLU A 31 -11.45 9.48 1.46
C GLU A 31 -11.39 10.70 0.55
N SER A 32 -10.70 11.75 0.98
CA SER A 32 -10.45 12.93 0.14
C SER A 32 -9.63 12.60 -1.10
N ILE A 33 -8.65 11.70 -1.01
CA ILE A 33 -7.82 11.28 -2.15
C ILE A 33 -8.63 10.42 -3.14
N ILE A 34 -9.46 9.50 -2.66
CA ILE A 34 -10.26 8.61 -3.50
C ILE A 34 -11.59 9.23 -3.96
N GLY A 35 -11.94 10.41 -3.44
CA GLY A 35 -13.16 11.13 -3.80
C GLY A 35 -14.44 10.48 -3.27
N GLY A 36 -14.38 9.79 -2.13
CA GLY A 36 -15.54 9.13 -1.55
C GLY A 36 -15.23 8.37 -0.26
N LEU A 37 -16.28 7.92 0.42
CA LEU A 37 -16.15 7.24 1.70
C LEU A 37 -15.48 5.87 1.59
N LEU A 38 -14.71 5.53 2.62
CA LEU A 38 -14.20 4.20 2.83
C LEU A 38 -15.37 3.26 3.19
N PRO A 39 -15.36 2.01 2.70
CA PRO A 39 -16.38 1.05 3.08
C PRO A 39 -16.22 0.67 4.56
N ARG A 40 -17.28 0.14 5.19
CA ARG A 40 -17.24 -0.36 6.58
C ARG A 40 -16.08 -1.33 6.83
N GLY A 41 -15.72 -2.14 5.83
CA GLY A 41 -14.59 -3.07 5.93
C GLY A 41 -13.23 -2.40 6.15
N ALA A 42 -13.06 -1.11 5.87
CA ALA A 42 -11.83 -0.39 6.17
C ALA A 42 -11.54 -0.27 7.67
N ALA A 43 -12.53 -0.51 8.53
CA ALA A 43 -12.32 -0.64 9.97
C ALA A 43 -11.58 -1.93 10.37
N GLU A 44 -11.41 -2.87 9.44
CA GLU A 44 -10.71 -4.12 9.69
C GLU A 44 -9.27 -4.05 9.15
N PRO A 45 -8.22 -4.32 9.96
CA PRO A 45 -6.84 -4.22 9.50
C PRO A 45 -6.54 -5.11 8.28
N GLU A 46 -7.16 -6.29 8.22
CA GLU A 46 -7.03 -7.27 7.13
C GLU A 46 -7.60 -6.80 5.78
N TRP A 47 -8.45 -5.77 5.78
CA TRP A 47 -8.88 -5.14 4.55
C TRP A 47 -7.73 -4.41 3.85
N TRP A 48 -6.79 -3.86 4.63
CA TRP A 48 -5.60 -3.13 4.18
C TRP A 48 -4.38 -4.03 3.97
N CYS A 49 -4.12 -4.94 4.91
CA CYS A 49 -2.91 -5.77 4.90
C CYS A 49 -2.94 -6.83 3.78
N ALA A 50 -1.80 -7.06 3.15
CA ALA A 50 -1.58 -8.24 2.32
C ALA A 50 -1.17 -9.42 3.21
N LYS A 51 -1.99 -10.47 3.31
CA LYS A 51 -1.57 -11.74 3.92
C LYS A 51 -1.10 -12.68 2.80
N GLY A 52 0.22 -12.88 2.69
CA GLY A 52 0.84 -13.84 1.74
C GLY A 52 0.62 -13.54 0.24
N ASP A 53 0.95 -14.51 -0.60
CA ASP A 53 0.87 -14.44 -2.08
C ASP A 53 -0.56 -14.34 -2.67
N ALA A 54 -1.61 -14.44 -1.84
CA ALA A 54 -2.88 -15.00 -2.31
C ALA A 54 -4.01 -14.03 -2.63
N ASP A 55 -3.86 -12.70 -2.56
CA ASP A 55 -5.01 -11.86 -2.93
C ASP A 55 -4.67 -10.47 -3.50
N CYS A 56 -3.88 -10.50 -4.58
CA CYS A 56 -3.76 -9.37 -5.51
C CYS A 56 -5.06 -9.08 -6.29
N SER A 57 -6.12 -9.87 -6.10
CA SER A 57 -7.41 -9.76 -6.80
C SER A 57 -8.25 -8.58 -6.31
N ALA A 58 -8.05 -8.16 -5.06
CA ALA A 58 -8.77 -7.06 -4.44
C ALA A 58 -8.36 -5.71 -5.06
N PRO A 59 -9.25 -5.01 -5.80
CA PRO A 59 -8.89 -3.81 -6.56
C PRO A 59 -8.28 -2.69 -5.70
N GLN A 60 -8.68 -2.59 -4.43
CA GLN A 60 -8.11 -1.65 -3.48
C GLN A 60 -6.63 -1.96 -3.20
N ARG A 61 -6.30 -3.22 -2.90
CA ARG A 61 -4.93 -3.62 -2.53
C ARG A 61 -3.97 -3.43 -3.67
N ARG A 62 -4.43 -3.71 -4.88
CA ARG A 62 -3.65 -3.52 -6.10
C ARG A 62 -3.15 -2.08 -6.24
N ALA A 63 -3.93 -1.08 -5.84
CA ALA A 63 -3.56 0.33 -6.00
C ALA A 63 -2.27 0.72 -5.26
N TRP A 64 -2.10 0.31 -4.00
CA TRP A 64 -0.87 0.60 -3.24
C TRP A 64 0.25 -0.42 -3.49
N LEU A 65 -0.07 -1.69 -3.75
CA LEU A 65 0.93 -2.69 -4.14
C LEU A 65 1.60 -2.31 -5.47
N ASP A 66 0.85 -1.84 -6.47
CA ASP A 66 1.43 -1.36 -7.75
C ASP A 66 2.17 -0.03 -7.59
N ALA A 67 1.84 0.75 -6.55
CA ALA A 67 2.62 1.92 -6.17
C ALA A 67 3.94 1.55 -5.45
N GLY A 68 4.13 0.27 -5.10
CA GLY A 68 5.31 -0.22 -4.40
C GLY A 68 5.25 -0.07 -2.88
N PHE A 69 4.05 -0.14 -2.30
CA PHE A 69 3.82 -0.03 -0.86
C PHE A 69 3.07 -1.25 -0.31
N GLU A 70 3.37 -1.59 0.94
CA GLU A 70 2.53 -2.41 1.82
C GLU A 70 1.74 -1.50 2.76
N ALA A 71 0.56 -1.94 3.21
CA ALA A 71 -0.27 -1.17 4.14
C ALA A 71 -0.40 -1.89 5.48
N LEU A 72 -0.32 -1.12 6.56
CA LEU A 72 -0.63 -1.54 7.93
C LEU A 72 -1.64 -0.55 8.48
N ALA A 73 -2.83 -1.02 8.87
CA ALA A 73 -3.86 -0.16 9.42
C ALA A 73 -3.97 -0.30 10.93
N GLU A 74 -4.26 0.82 11.58
CA GLU A 74 -4.52 0.93 13.00
C GLU A 74 -5.93 1.56 13.17
N PRO A 75 -7.00 0.74 13.09
CA PRO A 75 -8.37 1.27 12.98
C PRO A 75 -8.84 2.06 14.20
N LYS A 76 -8.27 1.78 15.38
CA LYS A 76 -8.59 2.52 16.62
C LYS A 76 -8.22 4.01 16.54
N THR A 77 -7.21 4.34 15.73
CA THR A 77 -6.73 5.69 15.50
C THR A 77 -7.10 6.20 14.11
N GLU A 78 -7.85 5.40 13.34
CA GLU A 78 -8.21 5.66 11.94
C GLU A 78 -7.00 5.97 11.04
N ARG A 79 -5.86 5.30 11.32
CA ARG A 79 -4.60 5.49 10.59
C ARG A 79 -4.26 4.30 9.71
N VAL A 80 -3.59 4.60 8.60
CA VAL A 80 -2.98 3.63 7.71
C VAL A 80 -1.56 4.07 7.40
N TYR A 81 -0.61 3.17 7.64
CA TYR A 81 0.80 3.33 7.36
C TYR A 81 1.11 2.59 6.06
N PHE A 82 1.49 3.33 5.03
CA PHE A 82 1.98 2.75 3.77
C PHE A 82 3.49 2.73 3.79
N ARG A 83 4.08 1.54 3.91
CA ARG A 83 5.53 1.33 3.94
C ARG A 83 6.03 0.98 2.54
N LYS A 84 7.09 1.64 2.07
CA LYS A 84 7.78 1.29 0.81
C LYS A 84 8.18 -0.19 0.90
N ARG A 85 7.88 -0.96 -0.14
CA ARG A 85 8.45 -2.31 -0.29
C ARG A 85 9.93 -2.14 -0.60
N THR A 86 10.79 -2.53 0.33
CA THR A 86 12.20 -2.71 0.02
C THR A 86 12.26 -3.76 -1.07
N ALA A 87 12.82 -3.41 -2.23
CA ALA A 87 13.17 -4.45 -3.19
C ALA A 87 14.15 -5.36 -2.46
N THR A 88 13.71 -6.55 -2.05
CA THR A 88 14.64 -7.60 -1.68
C THR A 88 15.41 -7.88 -2.96
N VAL A 89 16.57 -7.25 -3.11
CA VAL A 89 17.58 -7.69 -4.07
C VAL A 89 17.95 -9.07 -3.58
N VAL A 90 17.31 -10.10 -4.11
CA VAL A 90 17.79 -11.47 -3.97
C VAL A 90 19.13 -11.45 -4.71
N PRO A 91 20.29 -11.55 -4.02
CA PRO A 91 21.54 -11.67 -4.75
C PRO A 91 21.41 -12.93 -5.60
N ALA A 92 21.54 -12.76 -6.92
CA ALA A 92 21.59 -13.90 -7.83
C ALA A 92 22.72 -14.80 -7.33
N SER A 93 22.35 -15.98 -6.79
CA SER A 93 23.30 -17.02 -6.45
C SER A 93 24.12 -17.29 -7.71
N ARG A 94 25.35 -16.78 -7.73
CA ARG A 94 26.39 -17.26 -8.64
C ARG A 94 26.75 -18.65 -8.14
N ASP A 95 25.90 -19.61 -8.51
CA ASP A 95 26.28 -20.99 -8.44
C ASP A 95 27.43 -21.23 -9.40
N ARG A 96 28.40 -21.93 -8.84
CA ARG A 96 29.81 -21.97 -9.22
C ARG A 96 30.00 -23.14 -10.16
N MET A 97 30.65 -22.92 -11.31
CA MET A 97 31.18 -24.03 -12.12
C MET A 97 32.65 -23.76 -12.44
N LEU A 98 33.53 -24.28 -11.58
CA LEU A 98 34.82 -24.88 -11.92
C LEU A 98 35.07 -26.02 -10.93
#